data_AF-A0A8T6WRF8-F1
#
_entry.id   AF-A0A8T6WRF8-F1
#
_cell.length_a   1.000
_cell.length_b   1.000
_cell.length_c   1.000
_cell.angle_alpha   90.00
_cell.angle_beta   90.00
_cell.angle_gamma   90.00
#
_symmetry.space_group_name_H-M   'P 1'
#
loop_
_entity.id
_entity.type
_entity.pdbx_description
1 polymer ?
#
loop_
_entity_poly.entity_id
_entity_poly.type
_entity_poly.pdbx_seq_one_letter_code
_entity_poly.pdbx_strand_id
1 'polypeptide(L)'
;MKKQIANVITYVSQAPIVAIFSFLSLTLITLPQNSCGIVVTSFLFAGLIPITTIHLLSKKDIKSSLRLAREKRKKPFMVGIISYFLGFLLLYLLGAPSIISALMFCYCTNTIVMAIINQFWKISVHASGIAGPVTAVFFHFQSLLFTPLFLLIIPVGWSRLTVKAHTILQVAAGALITIVITWIQLSILIPFL
;
A
#
# COMPACT_ATOMS: atom_id res chain seq x y z
N MET A 1 26.43 -5.30 -7.81
CA MET A 1 25.46 -4.66 -8.71
C MET A 1 24.01 -5.17 -8.58
N LYS A 2 23.65 -6.40 -9.01
CA LYS A 2 22.23 -6.89 -9.00
C LYS A 2 21.50 -6.71 -7.65
N LYS A 3 22.15 -7.07 -6.54
CA LYS A 3 21.59 -6.94 -5.18
C LYS A 3 21.39 -5.48 -4.73
N GLN A 4 22.27 -4.56 -5.16
CA GLN A 4 22.13 -3.13 -4.86
C GLN A 4 20.92 -2.54 -5.60
N ILE A 5 20.76 -2.86 -6.89
CA ILE A 5 19.60 -2.46 -7.68
C ILE A 5 18.31 -3.00 -7.05
N ALA A 6 18.29 -4.29 -6.66
CA ALA A 6 17.16 -4.88 -5.98
C ALA A 6 16.82 -4.18 -4.64
N ASN A 7 17.84 -3.74 -3.88
CA ASN A 7 17.62 -2.95 -2.66
C ASN A 7 17.02 -1.57 -2.95
N VAL A 8 17.47 -0.88 -4.00
CA VAL A 8 16.88 0.41 -4.42
C VAL A 8 15.42 0.22 -4.81
N ILE A 9 15.12 -0.78 -5.65
CA ILE A 9 13.73 -1.11 -6.03
C ILE A 9 12.90 -1.42 -4.79
N THR A 10 13.44 -2.17 -3.81
CA THR A 10 12.76 -2.42 -2.52
C THR A 10 12.30 -1.14 -1.86
N TYR A 11 13.21 -0.18 -1.80
CA TYR A 11 13.03 1.04 -1.03
C TYR A 11 11.96 1.90 -1.67
N VAL A 12 12.05 2.14 -2.98
CA VAL A 12 11.07 2.96 -3.72
C VAL A 12 9.71 2.27 -3.88
N SER A 13 9.66 0.94 -3.85
CA SER A 13 8.42 0.14 -3.91
C SER A 13 7.82 -0.17 -2.54
N GLN A 14 8.20 0.57 -1.50
CA GLN A 14 7.49 0.49 -0.23
C GLN A 14 6.06 1.00 -0.42
N ALA A 15 5.08 0.25 0.10
CA ALA A 15 3.66 0.57 -0.08
C ALA A 15 3.32 2.04 0.29
N PRO A 16 3.83 2.63 1.38
CA PRO A 16 3.58 4.04 1.70
C PRO A 16 4.14 5.04 0.67
N ILE A 17 5.27 4.74 0.04
CA ILE A 17 5.86 5.60 -1.00
C ILE A 17 4.98 5.56 -2.25
N VAL A 18 4.59 4.35 -2.67
CA VAL A 18 3.65 4.15 -3.78
C VAL A 18 2.33 4.86 -3.48
N ALA A 19 1.84 4.79 -2.24
CA ALA A 19 0.64 5.49 -1.79
C ALA A 19 0.72 6.99 -2.03
N ILE A 20 1.83 7.66 -1.66
CA ILE A 20 2.01 9.09 -1.91
C ILE A 20 1.81 9.42 -3.39
N PHE A 21 2.44 8.67 -4.30
CA PHE A 21 2.29 8.90 -5.74
C PHE A 21 0.86 8.63 -6.24
N SER A 22 0.23 7.55 -5.77
CA SER A 22 -1.14 7.20 -6.15
C SER A 22 -2.16 8.23 -5.67
N PHE A 23 -2.07 8.67 -4.41
CA PHE A 23 -2.97 9.68 -3.87
C PHE A 23 -2.74 11.04 -4.51
N LEU A 24 -1.48 11.44 -4.73
CA LEU A 24 -1.17 12.70 -5.41
C LEU A 24 -1.73 12.70 -6.83
N SER A 25 -1.46 11.65 -7.62
CA SER A 25 -1.96 11.55 -8.99
C SER A 25 -3.49 11.57 -9.07
N LEU A 26 -4.18 10.78 -8.25
CA LEU A 26 -5.65 10.79 -8.22
C LEU A 26 -6.19 12.16 -7.80
N THR A 27 -5.63 12.77 -6.76
CA THR A 27 -6.09 14.08 -6.29
C THR A 27 -5.92 15.17 -7.35
N LEU A 28 -4.82 15.17 -8.09
CA LEU A 28 -4.56 16.12 -9.18
C LEU A 28 -5.55 15.96 -10.35
N ILE A 29 -6.05 14.76 -10.58
CA ILE A 29 -6.98 14.46 -11.68
C ILE A 29 -8.44 14.72 -11.27
N THR A 30 -8.79 14.52 -9.99
CA THR A 30 -10.17 14.61 -9.50
C THR A 30 -10.47 15.91 -8.74
N LEU A 31 -9.65 16.95 -8.88
CA LEU A 31 -9.64 18.15 -8.03
C LEU A 31 -11.03 18.79 -7.79
N PRO A 32 -11.49 18.91 -6.52
CA PRO A 32 -12.43 19.94 -6.10
C PRO A 32 -11.69 21.17 -5.53
N GLN A 33 -12.41 22.30 -5.40
CA GLN A 33 -11.93 23.62 -4.93
C GLN A 33 -11.25 23.63 -3.53
N ASN A 34 -11.29 22.54 -2.76
CA ASN A 34 -10.64 22.37 -1.44
C ASN A 34 -9.47 21.37 -1.46
N SER A 35 -8.52 21.58 -2.36
CA SER A 35 -7.47 20.62 -2.70
C SER A 35 -6.42 20.41 -1.59
N CYS A 36 -6.18 21.41 -0.75
CA CYS A 36 -5.08 21.37 0.22
C CYS A 36 -5.32 20.37 1.36
N GLY A 37 -6.51 20.39 1.97
CA GLY A 37 -6.84 19.48 3.09
C GLY A 37 -6.80 18.00 2.68
N ILE A 38 -7.26 17.68 1.48
CA ILE A 38 -7.26 16.31 0.92
C ILE A 38 -5.83 15.84 0.64
N VAL A 39 -5.00 16.67 0.01
CA VAL A 39 -3.60 16.36 -0.29
C VAL A 39 -2.81 16.16 1.00
N VAL A 40 -2.94 17.09 1.96
CA VAL A 40 -2.24 17.01 3.26
C VAL A 40 -2.68 15.76 4.02
N THR A 41 -3.98 15.49 4.11
CA THR A 41 -4.51 14.30 4.78
C THR A 41 -3.96 13.03 4.13
N SER A 42 -4.03 12.92 2.81
CA SER A 42 -3.53 11.75 2.08
C SER A 42 -2.03 11.55 2.29
N PHE A 43 -1.25 12.62 2.16
CA PHE A 43 0.20 12.57 2.37
C PHE A 43 0.57 12.14 3.79
N LEU A 44 -0.08 12.72 4.80
CA LEU A 44 0.21 12.42 6.21
C LEU A 44 -0.13 10.97 6.57
N PHE A 45 -1.36 10.54 6.26
CA PHE A 45 -1.88 9.25 6.72
C PHE A 45 -1.49 8.07 5.83
N ALA A 46 -1.35 8.26 4.51
CA ALA A 46 -0.93 7.20 3.61
C ALA A 46 0.61 7.07 3.52
N GLY A 47 1.32 8.17 3.73
CA GLY A 47 2.76 8.28 3.47
C GLY A 47 3.60 8.54 4.72
N LEU A 48 3.54 9.76 5.24
CA LEU A 48 4.48 10.25 6.25
C LEU A 48 4.46 9.39 7.53
N ILE A 49 3.28 9.13 8.10
CA ILE A 49 3.15 8.35 9.34
C ILE A 49 3.66 6.91 9.14
N PRO A 50 3.24 6.14 8.10
CA PRO A 50 3.79 4.82 7.86
C PRO A 50 5.30 4.79 7.57
N ILE A 51 5.83 5.72 6.76
CA ILE A 51 7.26 5.78 6.41
C ILE A 51 8.11 6.06 7.64
N THR A 52 7.74 7.08 8.42
CA THR A 52 8.47 7.43 9.65
C THR A 52 8.44 6.26 10.64
N THR A 53 7.31 5.57 10.76
CA THR A 53 7.18 4.37 11.58
C THR A 53 8.14 3.26 11.15
N ILE A 54 8.21 2.96 9.86
CA ILE A 54 9.13 1.95 9.32
C ILE A 54 10.59 2.35 9.63
N HIS A 55 10.95 3.61 9.42
CA HIS A 55 12.33 4.08 9.64
C HIS A 55 12.74 4.04 11.11
N LEU A 56 11.89 4.54 12.01
CA LEU A 56 12.16 4.58 13.45
C LEU A 56 12.27 3.17 14.04
N LEU A 57 11.46 2.23 13.56
CA LEU A 57 11.49 0.84 14.01
C LEU A 57 12.63 0.03 13.37
N SER A 58 13.13 0.42 12.20
CA SER A 58 14.25 -0.24 11.53
C SER A 58 15.62 0.10 12.15
N LYS A 59 15.77 1.28 12.75
CA LYS A 59 17.03 1.73 13.38
C LYS A 59 17.35 1.06 14.72
N LYS A 60 16.37 0.44 15.37
CA LYS A 60 16.48 0.07 16.79
C LYS A 60 17.15 -1.29 17.09
N ASP A 61 17.68 -2.07 16.14
CA ASP A 61 18.08 -3.44 16.48
C ASP A 61 19.18 -4.12 15.64
N ILE A 62 20.29 -4.46 16.31
CA ILE A 62 21.42 -5.25 15.75
C ILE A 62 21.43 -6.72 16.24
N LYS A 63 20.62 -7.11 17.26
CA LYS A 63 20.53 -8.51 17.72
C LYS A 63 19.13 -8.85 18.22
N SER A 64 18.36 -9.65 17.49
CA SER A 64 17.05 -10.11 18.00
C SER A 64 16.65 -11.52 17.61
N SER A 65 16.09 -12.25 18.57
CA SER A 65 15.54 -13.60 18.43
C SER A 65 14.37 -13.67 17.44
N LEU A 66 14.03 -14.89 16.97
CA LEU A 66 12.92 -15.14 16.03
C LEU A 66 11.56 -14.60 16.52
N ARG A 67 11.29 -14.66 17.84
CA ARG A 67 10.06 -14.14 18.45
C ARG A 67 10.00 -12.61 18.37
N LEU A 68 11.10 -11.94 18.70
CA LEU A 68 11.25 -10.50 18.56
C LEU A 68 11.11 -10.07 17.09
N ALA A 69 11.63 -10.85 16.13
CA ALA A 69 11.48 -10.57 14.71
C ALA A 69 10.03 -10.63 14.21
N ARG A 70 9.17 -11.48 14.80
CA ARG A 70 7.74 -11.52 14.50
C ARG A 70 6.99 -10.35 15.11
N GLU A 71 7.24 -10.01 16.37
CA GLU A 71 6.62 -8.85 17.04
C GLU A 71 7.00 -7.52 16.38
N LYS A 72 8.25 -7.38 15.93
CA LYS A 72 8.71 -6.20 15.20
C LYS A 72 8.00 -5.98 13.88
N ARG A 73 7.51 -7.04 13.23
CA ARG A 73 6.71 -6.92 12.01
C ARG A 73 5.27 -6.46 12.30
N LYS A 74 4.73 -6.77 13.48
CA LYS A 74 3.34 -6.40 13.86
C LYS A 74 3.18 -4.89 14.08
N LYS A 75 4.18 -4.23 14.64
CA LYS A 75 4.11 -2.79 14.97
C LYS A 75 3.86 -1.90 13.74
N PRO A 76 4.61 -2.02 12.62
CA PRO A 76 4.31 -1.26 11.41
C PRO A 76 2.89 -1.52 10.85
N PHE A 77 2.40 -2.76 10.88
CA PHE A 77 1.04 -3.07 10.44
C PHE A 77 0.01 -2.35 11.30
N MET A 78 0.12 -2.43 12.62
CA MET A 78 -0.84 -1.82 13.54
C MET A 78 -0.91 -0.30 13.38
N VAL A 79 0.26 0.36 13.32
CA VAL A 79 0.31 1.81 13.09
C VAL A 79 -0.24 2.18 11.72
N GLY A 80 0.11 1.41 10.68
CA GLY A 80 -0.43 1.59 9.33
C GLY A 80 -1.95 1.50 9.29
N ILE A 81 -2.54 0.46 9.90
CA ILE A 81 -4.00 0.26 9.96
C ILE A 81 -4.69 1.45 10.63
N ILE A 82 -4.20 1.88 11.81
CA ILE A 82 -4.78 3.03 12.52
C ILE A 82 -4.64 4.30 11.69
N SER A 83 -3.47 4.52 11.09
CA SER A 83 -3.21 5.67 10.21
C SER A 83 -4.16 5.71 9.03
N TYR A 84 -4.30 4.61 8.29
CA TYR A 84 -5.20 4.54 7.14
C TYR A 84 -6.67 4.69 7.54
N PHE A 85 -7.08 4.11 8.68
CA PHE A 85 -8.45 4.27 9.17
C PHE A 85 -8.79 5.73 9.52
N LEU A 86 -7.90 6.40 10.27
CA LEU A 86 -8.08 7.82 10.60
C LEU A 86 -8.02 8.71 9.36
N GLY A 87 -7.11 8.41 8.43
CA GLY A 87 -7.03 9.09 7.14
C GLY A 87 -8.30 8.94 6.32
N PHE A 88 -8.90 7.75 6.29
CA PHE A 88 -10.18 7.51 5.61
C PHE A 88 -11.29 8.35 6.22
N LEU A 89 -11.45 8.32 7.55
CA LEU A 89 -12.49 9.09 8.22
C LEU A 89 -12.34 10.59 7.94
N LEU A 90 -11.11 11.12 7.99
CA LEU A 90 -10.87 12.53 7.72
C LEU A 90 -11.13 12.90 6.25
N LEU A 91 -10.73 12.05 5.29
CA LEU A 91 -11.03 12.25 3.87
C LEU A 91 -12.53 12.25 3.60
N TYR A 92 -13.27 11.33 4.22
CA TYR A 92 -14.72 11.27 4.13
C TYR A 92 -15.38 12.53 4.67
N LEU A 93 -14.97 13.00 5.86
CA LEU A 93 -15.50 14.22 6.48
C LEU A 93 -15.14 15.49 5.68
N LEU A 94 -14.00 15.50 4.99
CA LEU A 94 -13.60 16.59 4.09
C LEU A 94 -14.34 16.59 2.75
N GLY A 95 -15.21 15.61 2.50
CA GLY A 95 -15.91 15.47 1.21
C GLY A 95 -14.95 15.16 0.07
N ALA A 96 -13.88 14.41 0.33
CA ALA A 96 -12.94 14.01 -0.72
C ALA A 96 -13.64 13.14 -1.77
N PRO A 97 -13.27 13.25 -3.06
CA PRO A 97 -13.77 12.38 -4.11
C PRO A 97 -13.80 10.91 -3.68
N SER A 98 -14.89 10.21 -3.99
CA SER A 98 -15.18 8.86 -3.48
C SER A 98 -14.01 7.90 -3.67
N ILE A 99 -13.31 7.98 -4.81
CA ILE A 99 -12.13 7.15 -5.11
C ILE A 99 -10.97 7.35 -4.13
N ILE A 100 -10.75 8.57 -3.65
CA ILE A 100 -9.67 8.90 -2.72
C ILE A 100 -9.98 8.31 -1.35
N SER A 101 -11.19 8.55 -0.84
CA SER A 101 -11.66 7.97 0.43
C SER A 101 -11.68 6.44 0.36
N ALA A 102 -12.25 5.87 -0.70
CA ALA A 102 -12.32 4.42 -0.90
C ALA A 102 -10.93 3.78 -0.98
N LEU A 103 -9.97 4.40 -1.67
CA LEU A 103 -8.60 3.90 -1.74
C LEU A 103 -7.93 3.87 -0.36
N MET A 104 -8.12 4.91 0.46
CA MET A 104 -7.58 4.93 1.83
C MET A 104 -8.18 3.81 2.69
N PHE A 105 -9.48 3.54 2.53
CA PHE A 105 -10.13 2.40 3.17
C PHE A 105 -9.59 1.05 2.66
N CYS A 106 -9.33 0.93 1.36
CA CYS A 106 -8.68 -0.25 0.77
C CYS A 106 -7.28 -0.46 1.37
N TYR A 107 -6.48 0.59 1.55
CA TYR A 107 -5.18 0.51 2.22
C TYR A 107 -5.32 -0.03 3.65
N CYS A 108 -6.29 0.46 4.42
CA CYS A 108 -6.56 -0.02 5.78
C CYS A 108 -6.88 -1.52 5.79
N THR A 109 -7.90 -1.92 5.05
CA THR A 109 -8.44 -3.30 5.06
C THR A 109 -7.50 -4.30 4.40
N ASN A 110 -6.83 -3.94 3.30
CA ASN A 110 -5.78 -4.78 2.71
C ASN A 110 -4.63 -4.98 3.69
N THR A 111 -4.24 -3.95 4.44
CA THR A 111 -3.19 -4.07 5.46
C THR A 111 -3.60 -5.02 6.57
N ILE A 112 -4.87 -5.04 6.99
CA ILE A 112 -5.43 -6.03 7.92
C ILE A 112 -5.32 -7.43 7.33
N VAL A 113 -5.78 -7.65 6.10
CA VAL A 113 -5.73 -8.97 5.43
C VAL A 113 -4.28 -9.45 5.32
N MET A 114 -3.37 -8.60 4.86
CA MET A 114 -1.95 -8.94 4.75
C MET A 114 -1.30 -9.22 6.12
N ALA A 115 -1.72 -8.51 7.18
CA ALA A 115 -1.24 -8.76 8.53
C ALA A 115 -1.70 -10.12 9.05
N ILE A 116 -2.96 -10.50 8.80
CA ILE A 116 -3.53 -11.81 9.18
C ILE A 116 -2.80 -12.92 8.44
N ILE A 117 -2.70 -12.84 7.09
CA ILE A 117 -2.01 -13.85 6.30
C ILE A 117 -0.56 -14.01 6.75
N ASN A 118 0.14 -12.90 7.04
CA ASN A 118 1.54 -12.93 7.52
C ASN A 118 1.73 -13.64 8.87
N GLN A 119 0.67 -13.92 9.64
CA GLN A 119 0.78 -14.75 10.85
C GLN A 119 1.04 -16.22 10.52
N PHE A 120 0.54 -16.69 9.38
CA PHE A 120 0.60 -18.08 8.95
C PHE A 120 1.58 -18.30 7.80
N TRP A 121 1.64 -17.37 6.84
CA TRP A 121 2.43 -17.48 5.63
C TRP A 121 2.97 -16.13 5.16
N LYS A 122 4.26 -16.07 4.85
CA LYS A 122 4.99 -14.81 4.57
C LYS A 122 4.63 -14.22 3.20
N ILE A 123 3.49 -13.56 3.09
CA ILE A 123 3.00 -12.94 1.86
C ILE A 123 3.75 -11.64 1.53
N SER A 124 3.89 -11.31 0.25
CA SER A 124 4.61 -10.12 -0.21
C SER A 124 3.74 -8.85 -0.14
N VAL A 125 3.94 -8.05 0.91
CA VAL A 125 3.28 -6.75 1.05
C VAL A 125 3.76 -5.70 0.04
N HIS A 126 4.96 -5.85 -0.51
CA HIS A 126 5.43 -4.98 -1.59
C HIS A 126 4.65 -5.20 -2.88
N ALA A 127 4.32 -6.45 -3.20
CA ALA A 127 3.50 -6.76 -4.37
C ALA A 127 2.06 -6.26 -4.17
N SER A 128 1.51 -6.48 -2.97
CA SER A 128 0.22 -5.91 -2.55
C SER A 128 0.20 -4.38 -2.67
N GLY A 129 1.25 -3.70 -2.20
CA GLY A 129 1.39 -2.24 -2.24
C GLY A 129 1.42 -1.62 -3.64
N ILE A 130 1.76 -2.39 -4.67
CA ILE A 130 1.61 -1.99 -6.08
C ILE A 130 0.22 -2.36 -6.59
N ALA A 131 -0.22 -3.59 -6.33
CA ALA A 131 -1.46 -4.14 -6.85
C ALA A 131 -2.71 -3.34 -6.45
N GLY A 132 -2.82 -2.93 -5.18
CA GLY A 132 -4.00 -2.19 -4.69
C GLY A 132 -4.22 -0.86 -5.43
N PRO A 133 -3.24 0.07 -5.42
CA PRO A 133 -3.40 1.36 -6.07
C PRO A 133 -3.55 1.27 -7.60
N VAL A 134 -2.84 0.34 -8.24
CA VAL A 134 -3.01 0.10 -9.67
C VAL A 134 -4.43 -0.39 -9.98
N THR A 135 -4.98 -1.26 -9.14
CA THR A 135 -6.38 -1.70 -9.26
C THR A 135 -7.34 -0.54 -9.09
N ALA A 136 -7.09 0.37 -8.14
CA ALA A 136 -7.94 1.55 -7.93
C ALA A 136 -7.90 2.54 -9.10
N VAL A 137 -6.71 2.78 -9.66
CA VAL A 137 -6.55 3.60 -10.88
C VAL A 137 -7.32 2.96 -12.04
N PHE A 138 -7.11 1.66 -12.27
CA PHE A 138 -7.82 0.95 -13.34
C PHE A 138 -9.34 0.96 -13.14
N PHE A 139 -9.82 0.74 -11.91
CA PHE A 139 -11.23 0.79 -11.57
C PHE A 139 -11.85 2.17 -11.82
N HIS A 140 -11.14 3.24 -11.45
CA HIS A 140 -11.64 4.61 -11.61
C HIS A 140 -11.78 5.02 -13.08
N PHE A 141 -10.77 4.75 -13.90
CA PHE A 141 -10.77 5.17 -15.31
C PHE A 141 -11.43 4.16 -16.24
N GLN A 142 -11.61 2.90 -15.82
CA GLN A 142 -12.16 1.79 -16.61
C GLN A 142 -11.52 1.65 -18.01
N SER A 143 -10.25 2.03 -18.13
CA SER A 143 -9.54 2.11 -19.41
C SER A 143 -8.39 1.13 -19.46
N LEU A 144 -8.32 0.39 -20.57
CA LEU A 144 -7.22 -0.53 -20.85
C LEU A 144 -5.86 0.17 -20.91
N LEU A 145 -5.82 1.50 -21.09
CA LEU A 145 -4.61 2.31 -21.06
C LEU A 145 -3.82 2.13 -19.74
N PHE A 146 -4.50 1.85 -18.63
CA PHE A 146 -3.86 1.69 -17.33
C PHE A 146 -3.42 0.25 -17.02
N THR A 147 -3.78 -0.73 -17.86
CA THR A 147 -3.39 -2.14 -17.67
C THR A 147 -1.87 -2.37 -17.61
N PRO A 148 -1.00 -1.63 -18.35
CA PRO A 148 0.44 -1.82 -18.25
C PRO A 148 1.01 -1.51 -16.87
N LEU A 149 0.31 -0.75 -16.02
CA LEU A 149 0.76 -0.48 -14.65
C LEU A 149 0.88 -1.74 -13.79
N PHE A 150 0.12 -2.81 -14.10
CA PHE A 150 0.29 -4.10 -13.42
C PHE A 150 1.66 -4.73 -13.67
N LEU A 151 2.35 -4.37 -14.77
CA LEU A 151 3.70 -4.83 -15.05
C LEU A 151 4.72 -4.32 -14.02
N LEU A 152 4.40 -3.27 -13.23
CA LEU A 152 5.23 -2.82 -12.11
C LEU A 152 5.42 -3.89 -11.02
N ILE A 153 4.55 -4.90 -10.96
CA ILE A 153 4.70 -6.05 -10.06
C ILE A 153 5.93 -6.87 -10.43
N ILE A 154 6.33 -6.92 -11.71
CA ILE A 154 7.47 -7.70 -12.19
C ILE A 154 8.80 -7.21 -11.59
N PRO A 155 9.21 -5.93 -11.74
CA PRO A 155 10.47 -5.45 -11.15
C PRO A 155 10.44 -5.51 -9.61
N VAL A 156 9.28 -5.28 -8.99
CA VAL A 156 9.12 -5.42 -7.53
C VAL A 156 9.30 -6.88 -7.10
N GLY A 157 8.64 -7.81 -7.78
CA GLY A 157 8.76 -9.26 -7.54
C GLY A 157 10.19 -9.75 -7.73
N TRP A 158 10.83 -9.37 -8.84
CA TRP A 158 12.24 -9.65 -9.12
C TRP A 158 13.14 -9.16 -7.99
N SER A 159 12.91 -7.94 -7.49
CA SER A 159 13.69 -7.42 -6.37
C SER A 159 13.53 -8.28 -5.11
N ARG A 160 12.30 -8.74 -4.79
CA ARG A 160 12.01 -9.57 -3.60
C ARG A 160 12.68 -10.94 -3.68
N LEU A 161 12.66 -11.54 -4.86
CA LEU A 161 13.34 -12.82 -5.14
C LEU A 161 14.86 -12.66 -5.04
N THR A 162 15.42 -11.59 -5.62
CA THR A 162 16.86 -11.32 -5.65
C THR A 162 17.44 -11.09 -4.26
N VAL A 163 16.73 -10.38 -3.38
CA VAL A 163 17.15 -10.21 -1.97
C VAL A 163 16.79 -11.40 -1.09
N LYS A 164 16.24 -12.49 -1.67
CA LYS A 164 15.79 -13.71 -0.98
C LYS A 164 14.75 -13.42 0.11
N ALA A 165 13.94 -12.38 -0.06
CA ALA A 165 12.90 -12.03 0.89
C ALA A 165 11.63 -12.87 0.69
N HIS A 166 11.27 -13.21 -0.54
CA HIS A 166 10.04 -13.94 -0.85
C HIS A 166 10.23 -14.97 -1.98
N THR A 167 9.31 -15.92 -2.08
CA THR A 167 9.17 -16.83 -3.23
C THR A 167 8.23 -16.25 -4.30
N ILE A 168 8.21 -16.85 -5.49
CA ILE A 168 7.30 -16.43 -6.58
C ILE A 168 5.84 -16.53 -6.11
N LEU A 169 5.47 -17.62 -5.45
CA LEU A 169 4.12 -17.83 -4.95
C LEU A 169 3.71 -16.76 -3.91
N GLN A 170 4.62 -16.34 -3.03
CA GLN A 170 4.35 -15.28 -2.05
C GLN A 170 4.16 -13.90 -2.70
N VAL A 171 4.86 -13.63 -3.81
CA VAL A 171 4.70 -12.41 -4.61
C VAL A 171 3.38 -12.45 -5.39
N ALA A 172 3.12 -13.54 -6.10
CA ALA A 172 1.92 -13.72 -6.91
C ALA A 172 0.65 -13.69 -6.05
N ALA A 173 0.62 -14.42 -4.94
CA ALA A 173 -0.52 -14.40 -4.01
C ALA A 173 -0.74 -13.00 -3.41
N GLY A 174 0.35 -12.30 -3.02
CA GLY A 174 0.26 -10.93 -2.53
C GLY A 174 -0.38 -9.96 -3.52
N ALA A 175 -0.02 -10.07 -4.80
CA ALA A 175 -0.64 -9.29 -5.86
C ALA A 175 -2.11 -9.70 -6.09
N LEU A 176 -2.36 -10.97 -6.44
CA LEU A 176 -3.68 -11.45 -6.86
C LEU A 176 -4.76 -11.25 -5.78
N ILE A 177 -4.44 -11.59 -4.52
CA ILE A 177 -5.38 -11.39 -3.40
C ILE A 177 -5.74 -9.92 -3.28
N THR A 178 -4.76 -9.03 -3.39
CA THR A 178 -4.99 -7.58 -3.27
C THR A 178 -5.82 -7.04 -4.43
N ILE A 179 -5.56 -7.49 -5.67
CA ILE A 179 -6.35 -7.08 -6.84
C ILE A 179 -7.83 -7.43 -6.63
N VAL A 180 -8.10 -8.69 -6.29
CA VAL A 180 -9.48 -9.18 -6.09
C VAL A 180 -10.17 -8.43 -4.95
N ILE A 181 -9.50 -8.32 -3.80
CA ILE A 181 -10.07 -7.68 -2.63
C ILE A 181 -10.31 -6.18 -2.88
N THR A 182 -9.36 -5.47 -3.48
CA THR A 182 -9.54 -4.04 -3.81
C THR A 182 -10.65 -3.83 -4.81
N TRP A 183 -10.77 -4.68 -5.84
CA TRP A 183 -11.89 -4.58 -6.78
C TRP A 183 -13.25 -4.72 -6.08
N ILE A 184 -13.39 -5.72 -5.21
CA ILE A 184 -14.63 -5.94 -4.43
C ILE A 184 -14.90 -4.75 -3.51
N GLN A 185 -13.88 -4.27 -2.79
CA GLN A 185 -14.01 -3.13 -1.88
C GLN A 185 -14.49 -1.88 -2.61
N LEU A 186 -13.87 -1.53 -3.75
CA LEU A 186 -14.25 -0.35 -4.52
C LEU A 186 -15.66 -0.49 -5.11
N SER A 187 -16.01 -1.67 -5.61
CA SER A 187 -17.35 -1.95 -6.14
C SER A 187 -18.44 -1.76 -5.08
N ILE A 188 -18.14 -2.12 -3.82
CA ILE A 188 -19.06 -1.95 -2.70
C ILE A 188 -19.06 -0.52 -2.17
N LEU A 189 -17.90 0.12 -2.00
CA LEU A 189 -17.78 1.40 -1.29
C LEU A 189 -18.21 2.60 -2.13
N ILE A 190 -17.84 2.63 -3.41
CA ILE A 190 -18.04 3.81 -4.28
C ILE A 190 -19.52 4.23 -4.37
N PRO A 191 -20.51 3.32 -4.44
CA PRO A 191 -21.92 3.70 -4.43
C PRO A 191 -22.42 4.41 -3.14
N PHE A 192 -21.69 4.31 -2.03
CA PHE A 192 -22.08 4.87 -0.73
C PHE A 192 -21.22 6.05 -0.27
N LEU A 193 -20.15 6.37 -1.00
CA LEU A 193 -19.22 7.47 -0.72
C LEU A 193 -19.45 8.63 -1.68
#